data_AF-A0A6M1ZCY4-F1
#
_entry.id   AF-A0A6M1ZCY4-F1
#
_cell.length_a   1.000
_cell.length_b   1.000
_cell.length_c   1.000
_cell.angle_alpha   90.00
_cell.angle_beta   90.00
_cell.angle_gamma   90.00
#
_symmetry.space_group_name_H-M   'P 1'
#
loop_
_entity.id
_entity.type
_entity.pdbx_description
1 polymer ?
#
loop_
_entity_poly.entity_id
_entity_poly.type
_entity_poly.pdbx_seq_one_letter_code
_entity_poly.pdbx_strand_id
1 'polypeptide(L)'
;HEHFTPTPEFVILFLPSEHFLSVALQQDASLIEMGAEKGVILATPTTLIALLRSVAYGWKQENLSRHAQKVSELGSELYKRLIDMSGHFTKMGRSLTSAVEAYNRGVGSLESRVLVTGRKFQDLGAASTQLDVEEVTLVEKTPRELQNQSLSDS
;
A
#
# COMPACT_ATOMS: atom_id res chain seq x y z
N HIS A 1 -31.00 -22.24 27.91
CA HIS A 1 -30.41 -23.46 27.32
C HIS A 1 -29.93 -23.11 25.93
N GLU A 2 -28.69 -22.63 25.82
CA GLU A 2 -28.07 -22.33 24.52
C GLU A 2 -27.54 -23.63 23.93
N HIS A 3 -28.11 -24.05 22.81
CA HIS A 3 -27.66 -25.21 22.06
C HIS A 3 -26.43 -24.81 21.24
N PHE A 4 -25.30 -25.47 21.51
CA PHE A 4 -24.12 -25.43 20.64
C PHE A 4 -24.48 -26.06 19.29
N THR A 5 -24.35 -25.31 18.20
CA THR A 5 -24.27 -25.83 16.84
C THR A 5 -23.27 -24.94 16.09
N PRO A 6 -22.21 -25.50 15.50
CA PRO A 6 -22.20 -26.74 14.74
C PRO A 6 -21.92 -27.99 15.58
N THR A 7 -22.51 -29.11 15.19
CA THR A 7 -22.06 -30.43 15.64
C THR A 7 -20.58 -30.58 15.26
N PRO A 8 -19.68 -30.99 16.17
CA PRO A 8 -18.27 -31.16 15.84
C PRO A 8 -18.10 -32.17 14.70
N GLU A 9 -17.26 -31.86 13.71
CA GLU A 9 -16.91 -32.83 12.65
C GLU A 9 -16.24 -34.09 13.22
N PHE A 10 -15.55 -33.95 14.36
CA PHE A 10 -15.01 -35.06 15.12
C PHE A 10 -14.85 -34.69 16.60
N VAL A 11 -14.80 -35.71 17.46
CA VAL A 11 -14.50 -35.63 18.89
C VAL A 11 -13.25 -36.42 19.20
N ILE A 12 -12.47 -35.97 20.18
CA ILE A 12 -11.28 -36.68 20.63
C ILE A 12 -11.62 -37.49 21.88
N LEU A 13 -11.48 -38.81 21.81
CA LEU A 13 -11.56 -39.70 22.98
C LEU A 13 -10.16 -39.89 23.55
N PHE A 14 -9.91 -39.23 24.68
CA PHE A 14 -8.61 -39.25 25.32
C PHE A 14 -8.40 -40.50 26.20
N LEU A 15 -7.25 -41.15 26.05
CA LEU A 15 -6.78 -42.27 26.86
C LEU A 15 -5.52 -41.84 27.62
N PRO A 16 -5.49 -41.93 28.96
CA PRO A 16 -4.43 -41.35 29.78
C PRO A 16 -3.08 -42.06 29.68
N SER A 17 -3.02 -43.22 29.02
CA SER A 17 -1.80 -44.00 28.83
C SER A 17 -1.80 -44.68 27.46
N GLU A 18 -0.65 -44.64 26.79
CA GLU A 18 -0.40 -45.41 25.56
C GLU A 18 -0.66 -46.91 25.78
N HIS A 19 -0.40 -47.41 26.99
CA HIS A 19 -0.59 -48.82 27.31
C HIS A 19 -2.06 -49.24 27.24
N PHE A 20 -2.99 -48.39 27.71
CA PHE A 20 -4.43 -48.68 27.63
C PHE A 20 -4.90 -48.78 26.19
N LEU A 21 -4.44 -47.88 25.32
CA LEU A 21 -4.75 -47.96 23.89
C LEU A 21 -4.17 -49.24 23.28
N SER A 22 -2.91 -49.59 23.60
CA SER A 22 -2.29 -50.81 23.06
C SER A 22 -3.02 -52.10 23.45
N VAL A 23 -3.47 -52.22 24.70
CA VAL A 23 -4.19 -53.41 25.18
C VAL A 23 -5.57 -53.50 24.54
N ALA A 24 -6.27 -52.36 24.39
CA ALA A 24 -7.55 -52.33 23.69
C ALA A 24 -7.42 -52.77 22.22
N LEU A 25 -6.38 -52.29 21.52
CA LEU A 25 -6.13 -52.64 20.11
C LEU A 25 -5.65 -54.07 19.90
N GLN A 26 -4.99 -54.68 20.89
CA GLN A 26 -4.65 -56.11 20.85
C GLN A 26 -5.91 -56.98 20.92
N GLN A 27 -6.93 -56.54 21.67
CA GLN A 27 -8.20 -57.24 21.78
C GLN A 27 -9.07 -57.02 20.53
N ASP A 28 -9.09 -55.78 20.02
CA ASP A 28 -9.83 -55.42 18.81
C ASP A 28 -9.16 -54.25 18.08
N ALA A 29 -8.49 -54.55 16.96
CA ALA A 29 -7.82 -53.54 16.15
C ALA A 29 -8.80 -52.65 15.37
N SER A 30 -10.04 -53.09 15.15
CA SER A 30 -11.05 -52.35 14.39
C SER A 30 -11.55 -51.11 15.11
N LEU A 31 -11.24 -50.96 16.41
CA LEU A 31 -11.59 -49.79 17.23
C LEU A 31 -11.13 -48.45 16.62
N ILE A 32 -10.01 -48.43 15.89
CA ILE A 32 -9.51 -47.21 15.22
C ILE A 32 -10.45 -46.82 14.07
N GLU A 33 -10.73 -47.76 13.16
CA GLU A 33 -11.59 -47.51 11.99
C GLU A 33 -13.03 -47.23 12.44
N MET A 34 -13.57 -48.03 13.36
CA MET A 34 -14.90 -47.80 13.93
C MET A 34 -15.02 -46.45 14.63
N GLY A 35 -13.95 -46.01 15.30
CA GLY A 35 -13.86 -44.68 15.88
C GLY A 35 -13.92 -43.61 14.80
N ALA A 36 -13.04 -43.70 13.79
CA ALA A 36 -12.94 -42.75 12.70
C ALA A 36 -14.26 -42.61 11.91
N GLU A 37 -14.92 -43.72 11.58
CA GLU A 37 -16.23 -43.74 10.89
C GLU A 37 -17.33 -43.02 11.69
N LYS A 38 -17.21 -43.00 13.03
CA LYS A 38 -18.14 -42.33 13.94
C LYS A 38 -17.69 -40.92 14.31
N GLY A 39 -16.62 -40.41 13.69
CA GLY A 39 -16.03 -39.11 14.03
C GLY A 39 -15.39 -39.09 15.43
N VAL A 40 -14.93 -40.23 15.95
CA VAL A 40 -14.24 -40.34 17.23
C VAL A 40 -12.77 -40.68 17.01
N ILE A 41 -11.88 -39.75 17.31
CA ILE A 41 -10.44 -39.96 17.22
C ILE A 41 -9.92 -40.41 18.58
N LEU A 42 -9.41 -41.64 18.65
CA LEU A 42 -8.69 -42.12 19.83
C LEU A 42 -7.35 -41.39 19.94
N ALA A 43 -7.12 -40.73 21.07
CA ALA A 43 -5.87 -40.02 21.32
C ALA A 43 -5.30 -40.34 22.70
N THR A 44 -4.03 -40.63 22.74
CA THR A 44 -3.15 -40.70 23.91
C THR A 44 -2.46 -39.35 24.13
N PRO A 45 -1.71 -39.13 25.22
CA PRO A 45 -1.03 -37.84 25.44
C PRO A 45 -0.16 -37.42 24.24
N THR A 46 0.58 -38.36 23.65
CA THR A 46 1.48 -38.07 22.52
C THR A 46 0.69 -37.67 21.28
N THR A 47 -0.34 -38.43 20.93
CA THR A 47 -1.14 -38.20 19.72
C THR A 47 -2.03 -36.96 19.87
N LEU A 48 -2.56 -36.68 21.06
CA LEU A 48 -3.27 -35.43 21.34
C LEU A 48 -2.35 -34.22 21.13
N ILE A 49 -1.13 -34.25 21.68
CA ILE A 49 -0.14 -33.18 21.47
C ILE A 49 0.17 -33.01 19.98
N ALA A 50 0.34 -34.11 19.24
CA ALA A 50 0.58 -34.06 17.80
C ALA A 50 -0.58 -33.41 17.03
N LEU A 51 -1.83 -33.81 17.31
CA LEU A 51 -3.03 -33.24 16.71
C LEU A 51 -3.16 -31.74 17.02
N LEU A 52 -3.00 -31.36 18.28
CA LEU A 52 -3.06 -29.95 18.69
C LEU A 52 -1.96 -29.11 18.02
N ARG A 53 -0.74 -29.65 17.90
CA ARG A 53 0.34 -28.99 17.15
C ARG A 53 -0.04 -28.83 15.68
N SER A 54 -0.56 -29.86 15.03
CA SER A 54 -1.01 -29.80 13.64
C SER A 54 -2.08 -28.73 13.42
N VAL A 55 -3.07 -28.63 14.32
CA VAL A 55 -4.09 -27.56 14.28
C VAL A 55 -3.46 -26.18 14.47
N ALA A 56 -2.58 -26.02 15.46
CA ALA A 56 -1.88 -24.76 15.71
C ALA A 56 -1.02 -24.33 14.49
N TYR A 57 -0.35 -25.27 13.84
CA TYR A 57 0.37 -25.02 12.59
C TYR A 57 -0.57 -24.63 11.46
N GLY A 58 -1.72 -25.30 11.32
CA GLY A 58 -2.75 -24.96 10.34
C GLY A 58 -3.24 -23.51 10.48
N TRP A 59 -3.60 -23.09 11.69
CA TRP A 59 -4.01 -21.71 11.95
C TRP A 59 -2.90 -20.69 11.72
N LYS A 60 -1.65 -21.03 12.06
CA LYS A 60 -0.51 -20.16 11.78
C LYS A 60 -0.31 -19.98 10.28
N GLN A 61 -0.40 -21.06 9.51
CA GLN A 61 -0.27 -21.04 8.06
C GLN A 61 -1.39 -20.23 7.39
N GLU A 62 -2.64 -20.43 7.83
CA GLU A 62 -3.79 -19.67 7.34
C GLU A 62 -3.66 -18.18 7.66
N ASN A 63 -3.23 -17.83 8.89
CA ASN A 63 -2.94 -16.46 9.25
C ASN A 63 -1.85 -15.85 8.37
N LEU A 64 -0.75 -16.56 8.14
CA LEU A 64 0.33 -16.08 7.29
C LEU A 64 -0.16 -15.82 5.86
N SER A 65 -0.95 -16.75 5.30
CA SER A 65 -1.56 -16.59 3.97
C SER A 65 -2.48 -15.38 3.91
N ARG A 66 -3.37 -15.19 4.89
CA ARG A 66 -4.25 -14.00 4.97
C ARG A 66 -3.46 -12.69 5.06
N HIS A 67 -2.37 -12.66 5.84
CA HIS A 67 -1.53 -11.46 5.93
C HIS A 67 -0.82 -11.17 4.62
N ALA A 68 -0.25 -12.19 3.97
CA ALA A 68 0.40 -12.03 2.67
C ALA A 68 -0.56 -11.48 1.60
N GLN A 69 -1.80 -11.98 1.57
CA GLN A 69 -2.85 -11.48 0.67
C GLN A 69 -3.14 -10.00 0.91
N LYS A 70 -3.36 -9.61 2.18
CA LYS A 70 -3.59 -8.20 2.55
C LYS A 70 -2.43 -7.28 2.21
N VAL A 71 -1.19 -7.75 2.43
CA VAL A 71 0.03 -7.00 2.05
C VAL A 71 0.10 -6.82 0.55
N SER A 72 -0.22 -7.85 -0.24
CA SER A 72 -0.25 -7.75 -1.70
C SER A 72 -1.31 -6.76 -2.18
N GLU A 73 -2.52 -6.81 -1.64
CA GLU A 73 -3.62 -5.88 -1.97
C GLU A 73 -3.24 -4.44 -1.64
N LEU A 74 -2.73 -4.20 -0.43
CA LEU A 74 -2.28 -2.87 0.00
C LEU A 74 -1.11 -2.37 -0.87
N GLY A 75 -0.19 -3.26 -1.25
CA GLY A 75 0.90 -2.97 -2.17
C GLY A 75 0.39 -2.52 -3.53
N SER A 76 -0.53 -3.26 -4.14
CA SER A 76 -1.15 -2.88 -5.42
C SER A 76 -1.88 -1.55 -5.34
N GLU A 77 -2.61 -1.30 -4.25
CA GLU A 77 -3.29 -0.01 -4.03
C GLU A 77 -2.29 1.15 -3.90
N LEU A 78 -1.21 0.97 -3.14
CA LEU A 78 -0.16 1.96 -2.98
C LEU A 78 0.49 2.31 -4.33
N TYR A 79 0.86 1.30 -5.12
CA TYR A 79 1.45 1.52 -6.44
C TYR A 79 0.52 2.33 -7.36
N LYS A 80 -0.78 2.00 -7.37
CA LYS A 80 -1.78 2.77 -8.13
C LYS A 80 -1.82 4.23 -7.69
N ARG A 81 -1.88 4.48 -6.38
CA ARG A 81 -1.90 5.84 -5.82
C ARG A 81 -0.62 6.63 -6.16
N LEU A 82 0.54 5.97 -6.15
CA LEU A 82 1.81 6.59 -6.54
C LEU A 82 1.84 6.98 -8.02
N ILE A 83 1.29 6.13 -8.90
CA ILE A 83 1.15 6.45 -10.34
C ILE A 83 0.26 7.68 -10.53
N ASP A 84 -0.91 7.69 -9.89
CA ASP A 84 -1.85 8.81 -9.99
C ASP A 84 -1.23 10.11 -9.45
N MET A 85 -0.54 10.03 -8.31
CA MET A 85 0.19 11.15 -7.69
C MET A 85 1.29 11.69 -8.61
N SER A 86 2.09 10.82 -9.23
CA SER A 86 3.11 11.21 -10.22
C SER A 86 2.48 11.95 -11.42
N GLY A 87 1.30 11.50 -11.87
CA GLY A 87 0.52 12.18 -12.89
C GLY A 87 0.11 13.61 -12.48
N HIS A 88 -0.29 13.82 -11.23
CA HIS A 88 -0.60 15.15 -10.69
C HIS A 88 0.64 16.05 -10.66
N PHE A 89 1.79 15.55 -10.19
CA PHE A 89 3.04 16.31 -10.17
C PHE A 89 3.51 16.69 -11.58
N THR A 90 3.37 15.78 -12.55
CA THR A 90 3.70 16.06 -13.96
C THR A 90 2.84 17.20 -14.52
N LYS A 91 1.53 17.17 -14.27
CA LYS A 91 0.62 18.25 -14.71
C LYS A 91 0.99 19.58 -14.05
N MET A 92 1.26 19.56 -12.74
CA MET A 92 1.66 20.75 -11.99
C MET A 92 2.98 21.34 -12.50
N GLY A 93 3.97 20.51 -12.82
CA GLY A 93 5.23 20.96 -13.43
C GLY A 93 4.99 21.72 -14.73
N ARG A 94 4.14 21.19 -15.62
CA ARG A 94 3.78 21.88 -16.88
C ARG A 94 3.11 23.23 -16.63
N SER A 95 2.16 23.28 -15.70
CA SER A 95 1.47 24.54 -15.35
C SER A 95 2.43 25.59 -14.79
N LEU A 96 3.41 25.18 -13.98
CA LEU A 96 4.45 26.08 -13.48
C LEU A 96 5.33 26.60 -14.61
N THR A 97 5.75 25.75 -15.55
CA THR A 97 6.49 26.18 -16.73
C THR A 97 5.71 27.22 -17.53
N SER A 98 4.43 26.95 -17.82
CA SER A 98 3.58 27.91 -18.56
C SER A 98 3.39 29.23 -17.81
N ALA A 99 3.31 29.20 -16.47
CA ALA A 99 3.22 30.40 -15.65
C ALA A 99 4.51 31.24 -15.74
N VAL A 100 5.68 30.61 -15.66
CA VAL A 100 6.98 31.26 -15.82
C VAL A 100 7.11 31.88 -17.22
N GLU A 101 6.71 31.17 -18.27
CA GLU A 101 6.71 31.71 -19.62
C GLU A 101 5.78 32.92 -19.77
N ALA A 102 4.58 32.87 -19.21
CA ALA A 102 3.62 33.97 -19.25
C ALA A 102 4.15 35.20 -18.51
N TYR A 103 4.77 34.99 -17.34
CA TYR A 103 5.45 36.04 -16.59
C TYR A 103 6.56 36.68 -17.43
N ASN A 104 7.49 35.88 -17.97
CA ASN A 104 8.62 36.38 -18.77
C ASN A 104 8.15 37.15 -20.03
N ARG A 105 7.07 36.71 -20.68
CA ARG A 105 6.44 37.48 -21.78
C ARG A 105 5.88 38.82 -21.30
N GLY A 106 5.27 38.85 -20.13
CA GLY A 106 4.76 40.08 -19.49
C GLY A 106 5.88 41.09 -19.22
N VAL A 107 6.98 40.63 -18.61
CA VAL A 107 8.19 41.44 -18.36
C VAL A 107 8.74 42.00 -19.68
N GLY A 108 8.92 41.16 -20.71
CA GLY A 108 9.41 41.63 -22.00
C GLY A 108 8.49 42.67 -22.67
N SER A 109 7.17 42.56 -22.50
CA SER A 109 6.23 43.57 -23.01
C SER A 109 6.27 44.88 -22.20
N LEU A 110 6.44 44.80 -20.88
CA LEU A 110 6.62 45.96 -20.01
C LEU A 110 7.88 46.73 -20.45
N GLU A 111 9.01 46.04 -20.60
CA GLU A 111 10.29 46.63 -20.99
C GLU A 111 10.26 47.25 -22.39
N SER A 112 9.81 46.48 -23.39
CA SER A 112 9.92 46.87 -24.80
C SER A 112 8.87 47.88 -25.25
N ARG A 113 7.70 47.91 -24.61
CA ARG A 113 6.58 48.77 -25.06
C ARG A 113 6.25 49.84 -24.04
N VAL A 114 5.97 49.44 -22.80
CA VAL A 114 5.43 50.34 -21.77
C VAL A 114 6.52 51.28 -21.27
N LEU A 115 7.69 50.78 -20.86
CA LEU A 115 8.79 51.61 -20.37
C LEU A 115 9.37 52.50 -21.48
N VAL A 116 9.42 52.02 -22.72
CA VAL A 116 9.83 52.86 -23.88
C VAL A 116 8.86 54.03 -24.07
N THR A 117 7.56 53.77 -24.01
CA THR A 117 6.54 54.82 -24.15
C THR A 117 6.56 55.78 -22.96
N GLY A 118 6.71 55.26 -21.74
CA GLY A 118 6.82 56.08 -20.52
C GLY A 118 8.02 57.02 -20.55
N ARG A 119 9.19 56.55 -21.01
CA ARG A 119 10.39 57.38 -21.22
C ARG A 119 10.13 58.50 -22.24
N LYS A 120 9.56 58.18 -23.41
CA LYS A 120 9.19 59.21 -24.42
C LYS A 120 8.22 60.25 -23.85
N PHE A 121 7.26 59.82 -23.04
CA PHE A 121 6.29 60.73 -22.41
C PHE A 121 6.96 61.67 -21.40
N GLN A 122 7.96 61.17 -20.66
CA GLN A 122 8.79 61.97 -19.78
C GLN A 122 9.67 62.97 -20.56
N ASP A 123 10.29 62.52 -21.68
CA ASP A 123 11.13 63.37 -22.54
C ASP A 123 10.35 64.55 -23.15
N LEU A 124 9.05 64.37 -23.38
CA LEU A 124 8.14 65.43 -23.86
C LEU A 124 7.68 66.40 -22.77
N GLY A 125 8.13 66.24 -21.52
CA GLY A 125 7.76 67.08 -20.38
C GLY A 125 6.30 66.91 -19.94
N ALA A 126 5.59 65.89 -20.45
CA ALA A 126 4.19 65.63 -20.15
C ALA A 126 3.99 64.81 -18.86
N ALA A 127 5.07 64.27 -18.28
CA ALA A 127 5.06 63.55 -17.02
C ALA A 127 5.38 64.48 -15.83
N SER A 128 4.52 64.46 -14.81
CA SER A 128 4.73 65.19 -13.55
C SER A 128 5.64 64.46 -12.55
N THR A 129 6.01 63.20 -12.85
CA THR A 129 6.83 62.34 -11.97
C THR A 129 7.77 61.50 -12.82
N GLN A 130 8.98 61.29 -12.33
CA GLN A 130 10.00 60.48 -12.97
C GLN A 130 9.61 59.00 -12.94
N LEU A 131 9.72 58.32 -14.07
CA LEU A 131 9.35 56.91 -14.18
C LEU A 131 10.46 56.05 -13.55
N ASP A 132 10.33 55.74 -12.27
CA ASP A 132 11.23 54.84 -11.54
C ASP A 132 10.51 53.51 -11.29
N VAL A 133 10.89 52.47 -12.02
CA VAL A 133 10.28 51.14 -11.94
C VAL A 133 11.34 50.20 -11.40
N GLU A 134 11.02 49.51 -10.30
CA GLU A 134 11.89 48.47 -9.76
C GLU A 134 12.26 47.44 -10.84
N GLU A 135 13.51 46.98 -10.82
CA GLU A 135 14.02 46.02 -11.79
C GLU A 135 13.24 44.70 -11.71
N VAL A 136 12.45 44.42 -12.74
CA VAL A 136 11.67 43.18 -12.82
C VAL A 136 12.57 42.09 -13.37
N THR A 137 13.10 41.24 -12.49
CA THR A 137 13.99 40.14 -12.90
C THR A 137 13.22 39.02 -13.60
N LEU A 138 13.85 38.46 -14.63
CA LEU A 138 13.34 37.28 -15.33
C LEU A 138 13.44 36.05 -14.44
N VAL A 139 12.45 35.15 -14.56
CA VAL A 139 12.50 33.86 -13.88
C VAL A 139 13.07 32.84 -14.86
N GLU A 140 14.33 32.46 -14.66
CA GLU A 140 15.03 31.41 -15.45
C GLU A 140 14.89 30.00 -14.86
N LYS A 141 14.27 29.86 -13.68
CA LYS A 141 14.14 28.57 -13.00
C LYS A 141 13.05 27.71 -13.65
N THR A 142 13.45 26.56 -14.18
CA THR A 142 12.51 25.51 -14.59
C THR A 142 12.12 24.62 -13.40
N PRO A 143 10.87 24.12 -13.35
CA PRO A 143 10.48 23.11 -12.37
C PRO A 143 11.38 21.88 -12.49
N ARG A 144 11.81 21.33 -11.35
CA ARG A 144 12.64 20.11 -11.32
C ARG A 144 11.85 18.94 -11.90
N GLU A 145 12.39 18.29 -12.92
CA GLU A 145 11.81 17.07 -13.47
C GLU A 145 12.05 15.89 -12.52
N LEU A 146 11.02 15.06 -12.35
CA LEU A 146 11.17 13.77 -11.71
C LEU A 146 11.96 12.86 -12.66
N GLN A 147 13.19 12.52 -12.28
CA GLN A 147 13.96 11.51 -13.00
C GLN A 147 13.26 10.16 -12.81
N ASN A 148 12.77 9.59 -13.92
CA ASN A 148 12.37 8.18 -13.98
C ASN A 148 13.62 7.32 -13.79
N GLN A 149 14.03 7.09 -12.54
CA GLN A 149 14.83 5.91 -12.25
C GLN A 149 13.87 4.72 -12.36
N SER A 150 13.87 4.07 -13.51
CA SER A 150 13.21 2.79 -13.68
C SER A 150 13.76 1.85 -12.61
N LEU A 151 12.91 1.47 -11.64
CA LEU A 151 13.18 0.38 -10.71
C LEU A 151 13.04 -0.96 -11.45
N SER A 152 13.72 -1.08 -12.60
CA SER A 152 13.91 -2.31 -13.35
C SER A 152 15.35 -2.73 -13.11
N ASP A 153 15.55 -3.55 -12.09
CA ASP A 153 16.59 -4.58 -11.97
C ASP A 153 16.94 -4.80 -10.49
N SER A 154 16.31 -5.80 -9.89
CA SER A 154 16.83 -6.65 -8.81
C SER A 154 16.00 -7.92 -8.73
#